data_AF-A0A6L9IWE0-F1
#
_entry.id   AF-A0A6L9IWE0-F1
#
_cell.length_a   1.000
_cell.length_b   1.000
_cell.length_c   1.000
_cell.angle_alpha   90.00
_cell.angle_beta   90.00
_cell.angle_gamma   90.00
#
_symmetry.space_group_name_H-M   'P 1'
#
loop_
_entity.id
_entity.type
_entity.pdbx_description
1 polymer ?
#
loop_
_entity_poly.entity_id
_entity_poly.type
_entity_poly.pdbx_seq_one_letter_code
_entity_poly.pdbx_strand_id
1 'polypeptide(L)'
;PTTLPEPPGTAPEPQPALDAADIPRPPVTLPELAPQPPGSGEPSMTEPFGERSGALTDYIVSVLGGPNGTGTAFVVDHVEAARGGVGGLLLATTRTVTGGMQRLLLERSDGQQLHGYVVRAFTDRDLAVIYLEDQHMPAASGGLPITATATVPDQMPLSLLRANGQTFTATHRPTRRVMAAHWLPTSFTALPDAGGAPIFDQYRYLVGMITCNTSHNSTHLFGLHIAAIRQAVDQYQQERRSNYAYCPTCGAGSWAGAFADFFYCEHCGGVLPHAQHHPHRYPRPEAEGLYQLGNRPCPHCQAVAGIHRNRCQRCGQLIDPKGEPMRPR
;
A
#
# COMPACT_ATOMS: atom_id res chain seq x y z
N PRO A 1 -71.53 32.51 7.19
CA PRO A 1 -70.15 32.40 7.71
C PRO A 1 -69.40 31.29 6.95
N THR A 2 -68.75 31.70 5.87
CA THR A 2 -68.17 30.84 4.84
C THR A 2 -66.68 30.74 5.09
N THR A 3 -66.19 29.56 5.43
CA THR A 3 -64.77 29.25 5.63
C THR A 3 -64.06 29.11 4.28
N LEU A 4 -63.06 29.96 4.03
CA LEU A 4 -62.15 29.89 2.88
C LEU A 4 -61.05 28.84 3.14
N PRO A 5 -60.59 28.11 2.10
CA PRO A 5 -59.51 27.14 2.20
C PRO A 5 -58.11 27.79 2.16
N GLU A 6 -57.18 27.17 2.89
CA GLU A 6 -55.73 27.48 2.91
C GLU A 6 -55.07 27.24 1.54
N PRO A 7 -54.08 28.07 1.14
CA PRO A 7 -53.29 27.83 -0.06
C PRO A 7 -52.21 26.75 0.15
N PRO A 8 -51.84 25.99 -0.89
CA PRO A 8 -50.85 24.92 -0.82
C PRO A 8 -49.42 25.45 -0.65
N GLY A 9 -48.65 24.79 0.21
CA GLY A 9 -47.27 25.12 0.55
C GLY A 9 -46.32 25.04 -0.64
N THR A 10 -45.47 26.05 -0.74
CA THR A 10 -44.39 26.21 -1.71
C THR A 10 -43.33 25.10 -1.55
N ALA A 11 -43.00 24.42 -2.66
CA ALA A 11 -41.91 23.45 -2.70
C ALA A 11 -40.54 24.13 -2.44
N PRO A 12 -39.58 23.45 -1.78
CA PRO A 12 -38.26 24.00 -1.54
C PRO A 12 -37.48 24.17 -2.84
N GLU A 13 -36.89 25.36 -2.97
CA GLU A 13 -36.04 25.81 -4.07
C GLU A 13 -34.75 24.96 -4.14
N PRO A 14 -34.35 24.47 -5.33
CA PRO A 14 -33.11 23.71 -5.49
C PRO A 14 -31.90 24.63 -5.31
N GLN A 15 -30.99 24.26 -4.41
CA GLN A 15 -29.72 24.96 -4.24
C GLN A 15 -28.84 24.83 -5.49
N PRO A 16 -28.11 25.90 -5.89
CA PRO A 16 -27.19 25.84 -7.00
C PRO A 16 -26.02 24.90 -6.68
N ALA A 17 -25.72 24.01 -7.63
CA ALA A 17 -24.55 23.15 -7.60
C ALA A 17 -23.28 24.01 -7.58
N LEU A 18 -22.38 23.70 -6.66
CA LEU A 18 -21.01 24.21 -6.68
C LEU A 18 -20.30 23.63 -7.91
N ASP A 19 -19.85 24.50 -8.79
CA ASP A 19 -19.05 24.17 -9.96
C ASP A 19 -17.79 23.41 -9.55
N ALA A 20 -17.74 22.13 -9.95
CA ALA A 20 -16.53 21.34 -9.93
C ALA A 20 -15.55 21.95 -10.93
N ALA A 21 -14.46 22.51 -10.42
CA ALA A 21 -13.44 23.15 -11.22
C ALA A 21 -12.90 22.20 -12.29
N ASP A 22 -12.85 22.75 -13.50
CA ASP A 22 -12.37 22.22 -14.76
C ASP A 22 -10.90 21.75 -14.64
N ILE A 23 -10.66 20.44 -14.75
CA ILE A 23 -9.31 19.87 -14.89
C ILE A 23 -9.15 19.43 -16.34
N PRO A 24 -8.26 20.06 -17.13
CA PRO A 24 -8.08 19.68 -18.53
C PRO A 24 -7.46 18.27 -18.63
N ARG A 25 -8.13 17.41 -19.39
CA ARG A 25 -7.63 16.07 -19.74
C ARG A 25 -6.53 16.20 -20.82
N PRO A 26 -5.36 15.56 -20.66
CA PRO A 26 -4.38 15.50 -21.75
C PRO A 26 -4.80 14.52 -22.86
N PRO A 27 -4.45 14.78 -24.13
CA PRO A 27 -4.68 13.85 -25.23
C PRO A 27 -3.80 12.61 -25.08
N VAL A 28 -4.41 11.43 -25.22
CA VAL A 28 -3.73 10.14 -25.21
C VAL A 28 -3.21 9.86 -26.63
N THR A 29 -1.89 9.89 -26.80
CA THR A 29 -1.22 9.41 -28.02
C THR A 29 -0.58 8.06 -27.72
N LEU A 30 -0.99 7.01 -28.42
CA LEU A 30 -0.37 5.68 -28.36
C LEU A 30 0.97 5.71 -29.13
N PRO A 31 2.08 5.21 -28.57
CA PRO A 31 3.31 5.01 -29.34
C PRO A 31 3.24 3.69 -30.13
N GLU A 32 3.61 3.80 -31.41
CA GLU A 32 3.82 2.70 -32.35
C GLU A 32 5.13 1.95 -32.01
N LEU A 33 5.06 0.62 -31.85
CA LEU A 33 6.20 -0.24 -31.56
C LEU A 33 7.01 -0.55 -32.84
N ALA A 34 8.32 -0.28 -32.80
CA ALA A 34 9.29 -0.84 -33.74
C ALA A 34 10.03 -2.05 -33.10
N PRO A 35 10.41 -3.08 -33.89
CA PRO A 35 11.13 -4.25 -33.38
C PRO A 35 12.65 -4.02 -33.31
N GLN A 36 13.29 -4.50 -32.22
CA GLN A 36 14.75 -4.59 -32.10
C GLN A 36 15.26 -6.02 -32.39
N PRO A 37 16.40 -6.19 -33.09
CA PRO A 37 17.11 -7.47 -33.20
C PRO A 37 18.12 -7.69 -32.05
N PRO A 38 18.56 -8.94 -31.82
CA PRO A 38 19.33 -9.34 -30.64
C PRO A 38 20.83 -9.09 -30.80
N GLY A 39 21.41 -8.33 -29.86
CA GLY A 39 22.86 -8.25 -29.66
C GLY A 39 23.26 -9.09 -28.45
N SER A 40 23.94 -10.21 -28.71
CA SER A 40 24.62 -11.04 -27.71
C SER A 40 25.85 -10.30 -27.16
N GLY A 41 25.72 -9.68 -26.00
CA GLY A 41 26.82 -9.15 -25.20
C GLY A 41 27.05 -10.03 -23.97
N GLU A 42 28.29 -10.52 -23.82
CA GLU A 42 28.75 -11.26 -22.65
C GLU A 42 28.64 -10.41 -21.36
N PRO A 43 28.34 -11.01 -20.20
CA PRO A 43 28.25 -10.29 -18.94
C PRO A 43 29.63 -9.84 -18.48
N SER A 44 29.92 -8.55 -18.68
CA SER A 44 31.10 -7.89 -18.11
C SER A 44 31.05 -7.96 -16.59
N MET A 45 32.13 -8.47 -16.00
CA MET A 45 32.28 -8.62 -14.55
C MET A 45 32.24 -7.24 -13.88
N THR A 46 31.43 -7.19 -12.84
CA THR A 46 31.10 -6.06 -11.99
C THR A 46 32.35 -5.43 -11.40
N GLU A 47 32.61 -4.17 -11.71
CA GLU A 47 33.61 -3.39 -10.99
C GLU A 47 33.21 -3.24 -9.51
N PRO A 48 34.20 -3.23 -8.58
CA PRO A 48 33.94 -2.98 -7.17
C PRO A 48 33.38 -1.57 -7.01
N PHE A 49 32.11 -1.48 -6.62
CA PHE A 49 31.43 -0.24 -6.29
C PHE A 49 32.30 0.58 -5.31
N GLY A 50 32.80 1.72 -5.78
CA GLY A 50 33.53 2.68 -4.96
C GLY A 50 32.70 3.10 -3.74
N GLU A 51 33.40 3.41 -2.64
CA GLU A 51 32.88 3.82 -1.34
C GLU A 51 31.75 4.87 -1.45
N ARG A 52 30.50 4.41 -1.56
CA ARG A 52 29.31 5.26 -1.36
C ARG A 52 29.18 5.49 0.14
N SER A 53 29.90 6.47 0.67
CA SER A 53 29.92 6.84 2.11
C SER A 53 28.65 7.58 2.57
N GLY A 54 27.47 7.02 2.29
CA GLY A 54 26.26 7.31 3.07
C GLY A 54 26.13 6.25 4.16
N ALA A 55 25.81 6.64 5.40
CA ALA A 55 25.54 5.65 6.43
C ALA A 55 24.23 4.94 6.06
N LEU A 56 24.18 3.60 6.09
CA LEU A 56 22.97 2.84 5.75
C LEU A 56 21.74 3.29 6.57
N THR A 57 21.98 3.80 7.78
CA THR A 57 20.98 4.38 8.68
C THR A 57 20.27 5.59 8.10
N ASP A 58 20.86 6.31 7.15
CA ASP A 58 20.26 7.52 6.56
C ASP A 58 19.08 7.19 5.64
N TYR A 59 18.94 5.93 5.23
CA TYR A 59 17.82 5.42 4.42
C TYR A 59 16.74 4.74 5.27
N ILE A 60 16.90 4.75 6.59
CA ILE A 60 16.06 3.99 7.52
C ILE A 60 15.43 4.97 8.51
N VAL A 61 14.13 4.82 8.72
CA VAL A 61 13.37 5.63 9.67
C VAL A 61 12.59 4.74 10.63
N SER A 62 12.36 5.25 11.83
CA SER A 62 11.46 4.64 12.80
C SER A 62 10.03 4.98 12.42
N VAL A 63 9.13 3.99 12.49
CA VAL A 63 7.69 4.23 12.36
C VAL A 63 7.10 4.30 13.76
N LEU A 64 6.54 5.46 14.11
CA LEU A 64 5.97 5.75 15.41
C LEU A 64 4.44 5.67 15.38
N GLY A 65 3.85 5.17 16.48
CA GLY A 65 2.40 5.23 16.69
C GLY A 65 1.57 4.25 15.86
N GLY A 66 2.19 3.23 15.26
CA GLY A 66 1.46 2.11 14.66
C GLY A 66 0.65 1.35 15.73
N PRO A 67 -0.52 0.75 15.39
CA PRO A 67 -1.37 0.08 16.36
C PRO A 67 -0.73 -1.16 17.00
N ASN A 68 0.34 -1.69 16.40
CA ASN A 68 1.08 -2.84 16.91
C ASN A 68 2.46 -2.45 17.49
N GLY A 69 2.66 -1.17 17.79
CA GLY A 69 3.91 -0.65 18.34
C GLY A 69 4.79 0.05 17.30
N THR A 70 6.02 0.36 17.70
CA THR A 70 7.01 0.95 16.79
C THR A 70 7.44 -0.06 15.73
N GLY A 71 7.93 0.45 14.61
CA GLY A 71 8.47 -0.36 13.52
C GLY A 71 9.65 0.32 12.87
N THR A 72 10.18 -0.33 11.84
CA THR A 72 11.20 0.25 10.96
C THR A 72 10.63 0.38 9.54
N ALA A 73 11.01 1.43 8.83
CA ALA A 73 10.78 1.58 7.41
C ALA A 73 12.09 2.00 6.72
N PHE A 74 12.23 1.68 5.44
CA PHE A 74 13.42 2.07 4.69
C PHE A 74 13.08 2.48 3.26
N VAL A 75 13.90 3.35 2.69
CA VAL A 75 13.72 3.86 1.32
C VAL A 75 13.92 2.73 0.31
N VAL A 76 12.93 2.54 -0.57
CA VAL A 76 12.95 1.55 -1.65
C VAL A 76 13.00 2.18 -3.03
N ASP A 77 12.41 3.36 -3.20
CA ASP A 77 12.38 4.05 -4.49
C ASP A 77 12.14 5.54 -4.32
N HIS A 78 12.34 6.27 -5.41
CA HIS A 78 12.11 7.71 -5.52
C HIS A 78 10.91 7.98 -6.41
N VAL A 79 10.15 9.00 -6.03
CA VAL A 79 9.08 9.58 -6.83
C VAL A 79 9.60 10.88 -7.40
N GLU A 80 9.77 10.90 -8.72
CA GLU A 80 10.03 12.15 -9.42
C GLU A 80 8.83 13.09 -9.33
N ALA A 81 9.14 14.38 -9.18
CA ALA A 81 8.14 15.42 -9.26
C ALA A 81 7.54 15.50 -10.66
N ALA A 82 6.21 15.51 -10.76
CA ALA A 82 5.55 15.95 -11.99
C ALA A 82 5.78 17.46 -12.12
N ARG A 83 6.40 17.90 -13.24
CA ARG A 83 6.65 19.29 -13.68
C ARG A 83 6.41 20.37 -12.60
N GLY A 84 7.43 20.66 -11.80
CA GLY A 84 7.41 21.75 -10.80
C GLY A 84 6.86 21.37 -9.42
N GLY A 85 6.44 20.11 -9.21
CA GLY A 85 6.09 19.59 -7.89
C GLY A 85 7.30 19.27 -7.00
N VAL A 86 7.01 18.86 -5.77
CA VAL A 86 8.01 18.30 -4.85
C VAL A 86 8.07 16.78 -5.07
N GLY A 87 9.28 16.26 -5.31
CA GLY A 87 9.51 14.81 -5.38
C GLY A 87 9.28 14.16 -4.02
N GLY A 88 9.30 12.84 -3.94
CA GLY A 88 9.19 12.17 -2.65
C GLY A 88 9.87 10.81 -2.64
N LEU A 89 9.76 10.14 -1.50
CA LEU A 89 10.37 8.86 -1.25
C LEU A 89 9.28 7.82 -1.04
N LEU A 90 9.50 6.62 -1.58
CA LEU A 90 8.73 5.44 -1.23
C LEU A 90 9.53 4.63 -0.23
N LEU A 91 8.90 4.33 0.90
CA LEU A 91 9.45 3.52 1.95
C LEU A 91 8.68 2.21 2.07
N ALA A 92 9.38 1.11 2.31
CA ALA A 92 8.77 -0.16 2.66
C ALA A 92 8.78 -0.38 4.18
N THR A 93 7.68 -0.92 4.70
CA THR A 93 7.55 -1.41 6.08
C THR A 93 6.56 -2.57 6.12
N THR A 94 6.29 -3.15 7.28
CA THR A 94 5.28 -4.21 7.39
C THR A 94 3.87 -3.67 7.41
N ARG A 95 2.92 -4.44 6.86
CA ARG A 95 1.50 -4.13 7.03
C ARG A 95 1.12 -4.13 8.52
N THR A 96 1.68 -5.06 9.28
CA THR A 96 1.52 -5.16 10.73
C THR A 96 1.83 -3.84 11.44
N VAL A 97 2.95 -3.16 11.12
CA VAL A 97 3.27 -1.84 11.69
C VAL A 97 2.18 -0.81 11.39
N THR A 98 1.71 -0.75 10.15
CA THR A 98 0.73 0.29 9.75
C THR A 98 -0.69 0.02 10.27
N GLY A 99 -1.08 -1.25 10.42
CA GLY A 99 -2.39 -1.72 10.90
C GLY A 99 -3.65 -1.02 10.35
N GLY A 100 -3.59 -0.42 9.16
CA GLY A 100 -4.72 0.28 8.52
C GLY A 100 -4.65 1.78 8.56
N MET A 101 -3.67 2.36 9.24
CA MET A 101 -3.51 3.81 9.27
C MET A 101 -3.17 4.36 7.88
N GLN A 102 -3.71 5.54 7.57
CA GLN A 102 -3.38 6.26 6.33
C GLN A 102 -2.19 7.19 6.51
N ARG A 103 -1.95 7.65 7.73
CA ARG A 103 -0.91 8.59 8.09
C ARG A 103 -0.15 8.03 9.28
N LEU A 104 1.17 8.13 9.22
CA LEU A 104 2.08 7.66 10.24
C LEU A 104 3.05 8.78 10.58
N LEU A 105 3.52 8.78 11.82
CA LEU A 105 4.64 9.60 12.22
C LEU A 105 5.92 8.79 12.01
N LEU A 106 6.87 9.36 11.31
CA LEU A 106 8.17 8.76 11.04
C LEU A 106 9.23 9.55 11.79
N GLU A 107 10.30 8.92 12.24
CA GLU A 107 11.42 9.58 12.91
C GLU A 107 12.74 9.16 12.26
N ARG A 108 13.52 10.15 11.84
CA ARG A 108 14.86 9.96 11.26
C ARG A 108 15.89 9.71 12.36
N SER A 109 17.08 9.26 11.96
CA SER A 109 18.21 9.00 12.87
C SER A 109 18.69 10.25 13.64
N ASP A 110 18.41 11.45 13.11
CA ASP A 110 18.68 12.74 13.76
C ASP A 110 17.58 13.19 14.75
N GLY A 111 16.54 12.37 14.94
CA GLY A 111 15.39 12.67 15.80
C GLY A 111 14.33 13.55 15.14
N GLN A 112 14.51 13.95 13.88
CA GLN A 112 13.50 14.72 13.16
C GLN A 112 12.27 13.85 12.89
N GLN A 113 11.10 14.38 13.25
CA GLN A 113 9.83 13.73 12.98
C GLN A 113 9.19 14.24 11.69
N LEU A 114 8.67 13.32 10.89
CA LEU A 114 8.06 13.56 9.58
C LEU A 114 6.73 12.84 9.47
N HIS A 115 5.84 13.34 8.60
CA HIS A 115 4.58 12.65 8.31
C HIS A 115 4.71 11.81 7.04
N GLY A 116 4.49 10.50 7.19
CA GLY A 116 4.38 9.56 6.08
C GLY A 116 2.93 9.20 5.77
N TYR A 117 2.63 8.93 4.51
CA TYR A 117 1.31 8.52 4.04
C TYR A 117 1.36 7.08 3.55
N VAL A 118 0.54 6.20 4.11
CA VAL A 118 0.41 4.83 3.58
C VAL A 118 -0.36 4.90 2.27
N VAL A 119 0.31 4.56 1.17
CA VAL A 119 -0.24 4.66 -0.19
C VAL A 119 -0.68 3.32 -0.76
N ARG A 120 -0.09 2.23 -0.28
CA ARG A 120 -0.47 0.87 -0.65
C ARG A 120 -0.09 -0.12 0.44
N ALA A 121 -0.82 -1.23 0.55
CA ALA A 121 -0.40 -2.38 1.33
C ALA A 121 -0.81 -3.70 0.67
N PHE A 122 -0.04 -4.74 0.93
CA PHE A 122 -0.16 -6.09 0.41
C PHE A 122 -0.25 -7.04 1.59
N THR A 123 -1.48 -7.33 2.01
CA THR A 123 -1.76 -8.10 3.23
C THR A 123 -1.24 -9.53 3.16
N ASP A 124 -1.20 -10.13 1.97
CA ASP A 124 -0.65 -11.46 1.70
C ASP A 124 0.86 -11.55 1.93
N ARG A 125 1.57 -10.41 1.87
CA ARG A 125 3.03 -10.30 2.00
C ARG A 125 3.47 -9.59 3.28
N ASP A 126 2.52 -9.20 4.14
CA ASP A 126 2.77 -8.32 5.28
C ASP A 126 3.59 -7.06 4.90
N LEU A 127 3.28 -6.44 3.76
CA LEU A 127 4.01 -5.28 3.23
C LEU A 127 3.11 -4.05 3.17
N ALA A 128 3.67 -2.89 3.51
CA ALA A 128 3.07 -1.59 3.27
C ALA A 128 4.10 -0.64 2.63
N VAL A 129 3.61 0.22 1.74
CA VAL A 129 4.36 1.26 1.07
C VAL A 129 3.91 2.60 1.62
N ILE A 130 4.88 3.39 2.08
CA ILE A 130 4.68 4.72 2.63
C ILE A 130 5.28 5.74 1.66
N TYR A 131 4.51 6.75 1.30
CA TYR A 131 5.01 7.95 0.63
C TYR A 131 5.43 8.98 1.66
N LEU A 132 6.60 9.55 1.47
CA LEU A 132 7.16 10.61 2.30
C LEU A 132 7.58 11.78 1.40
N GLU A 133 7.03 12.95 1.69
CA GLU A 133 7.42 14.21 1.05
C GLU A 133 8.62 14.80 1.80
N ASP A 134 9.82 14.29 1.51
CA ASP A 134 11.06 14.81 2.07
C ASP A 134 12.14 14.87 0.98
N GLN A 135 12.82 16.02 0.94
CA GLN A 135 13.90 16.33 0.01
C GLN A 135 15.29 16.15 0.67
N HIS A 136 15.34 16.03 2.00
CA HIS A 136 16.57 16.04 2.78
C HIS A 136 17.08 14.64 3.12
N MET A 137 16.23 13.62 3.14
CA MET A 137 16.73 12.25 3.16
C MET A 137 17.53 12.01 1.87
N PRO A 138 18.74 11.43 1.96
CA PRO A 138 19.61 11.30 0.81
C PRO A 138 18.90 10.52 -0.29
N ALA A 139 18.46 11.25 -1.31
CA ALA A 139 18.16 10.72 -2.62
C ALA A 139 19.48 10.42 -3.32
N ALA A 140 20.38 9.66 -2.68
CA ALA A 140 21.54 9.17 -3.40
C ALA A 140 20.97 8.35 -4.55
N SER A 141 21.46 8.63 -5.75
CA SER A 141 20.90 8.26 -7.05
C SER A 141 20.80 6.74 -7.33
N GLY A 142 20.78 5.88 -6.30
CA GLY A 142 20.53 4.45 -6.40
C GLY A 142 20.00 3.77 -5.15
N GLY A 143 19.51 4.50 -4.13
CA GLY A 143 18.93 3.90 -2.91
C GLY A 143 19.89 2.99 -2.13
N LEU A 144 19.33 2.14 -1.25
CA LEU A 144 20.10 1.08 -0.61
C LEU A 144 20.65 0.11 -1.66
N PRO A 145 21.92 -0.35 -1.56
CA PRO A 145 22.50 -1.25 -2.55
C PRO A 145 21.75 -2.58 -2.54
N ILE A 146 21.12 -2.98 -3.65
CA ILE A 146 20.28 -4.19 -3.72
C ILE A 146 21.11 -5.38 -4.21
N THR A 147 20.87 -6.57 -3.64
CA THR A 147 21.52 -7.80 -4.14
C THR A 147 21.10 -8.09 -5.58
N ALA A 148 22.06 -8.47 -6.43
CA ALA A 148 21.78 -8.90 -7.81
C ALA A 148 21.22 -10.33 -7.87
N THR A 149 21.32 -11.09 -6.77
CA THR A 149 20.89 -12.48 -6.74
C THR A 149 19.37 -12.59 -6.63
N ALA A 150 18.76 -13.40 -7.49
CA ALA A 150 17.32 -13.64 -7.45
C ALA A 150 16.90 -14.52 -6.25
N THR A 151 17.86 -15.26 -5.69
CA THR A 151 17.66 -16.22 -4.59
C THR A 151 18.80 -16.10 -3.60
N VAL A 152 18.49 -16.24 -2.32
CA VAL A 152 19.46 -16.19 -1.24
C VAL A 152 19.99 -17.61 -0.98
N PRO A 153 21.30 -17.85 -1.07
CA PRO A 153 21.89 -19.14 -0.74
C PRO A 153 21.55 -19.60 0.68
N ASP A 154 21.34 -20.90 0.86
CA ASP A 154 21.16 -21.50 2.18
C ASP A 154 22.37 -21.21 3.08
N GLN A 155 22.12 -20.99 4.37
CA GLN A 155 23.12 -20.65 5.39
C GLN A 155 23.86 -19.33 5.17
N MET A 156 23.45 -18.50 4.19
CA MET A 156 24.02 -17.17 4.00
C MET A 156 23.86 -16.34 5.29
N PRO A 157 24.94 -15.71 5.80
CA PRO A 157 24.85 -14.77 6.91
C PRO A 157 23.97 -13.58 6.54
N LEU A 158 23.04 -13.25 7.43
CA LEU A 158 22.13 -12.13 7.30
C LEU A 158 22.37 -11.16 8.45
N SER A 159 22.25 -9.87 8.17
CA SER A 159 22.22 -8.82 9.18
C SER A 159 20.96 -7.98 9.02
N LEU A 160 20.38 -7.57 10.13
CA LEU A 160 19.20 -6.73 10.19
C LEU A 160 19.59 -5.41 10.83
N LEU A 161 19.23 -4.29 10.20
CA LEU A 161 19.53 -2.95 10.71
C LEU A 161 18.22 -2.23 11.05
N ARG A 162 18.05 -1.88 12.32
CA ARG A 162 16.87 -1.13 12.79
C ARG A 162 17.08 0.37 12.65
N ALA A 163 15.98 1.12 12.74
CA ALA A 163 16.00 2.59 12.71
C ALA A 163 16.87 3.23 13.81
N ASN A 164 16.96 2.59 14.99
CA ASN A 164 17.80 3.05 16.09
C ASN A 164 19.29 2.65 15.95
N GLY A 165 19.70 2.14 14.78
CA GLY A 165 21.07 1.72 14.49
C GLY A 165 21.46 0.35 15.07
N GLN A 166 20.58 -0.31 15.83
CA GLN A 166 20.86 -1.66 16.35
C GLN A 166 20.91 -2.67 15.22
N THR A 167 21.93 -3.53 15.26
CA THR A 167 22.11 -4.62 14.32
C THR A 167 21.88 -5.97 14.98
N PHE A 168 21.23 -6.86 14.25
CA PHE A 168 21.00 -8.25 14.66
C PHE A 168 21.51 -9.17 13.56
N THR A 169 22.14 -10.27 13.92
CA THR A 169 22.66 -11.24 12.96
C THR A 169 21.84 -12.52 12.97
N ALA A 170 21.73 -13.14 11.81
CA ALA A 170 21.04 -14.40 11.59
C ALA A 170 21.65 -15.12 10.38
N THR A 171 21.01 -16.20 9.98
CA THR A 171 21.32 -16.91 8.73
C THR A 171 20.04 -17.18 7.97
N HIS A 172 20.16 -17.26 6.64
CA HIS A 172 19.12 -17.84 5.79
C HIS A 172 19.03 -19.34 6.09
N ARG A 173 17.85 -19.82 6.44
CA ARG A 173 17.66 -21.21 6.86
C ARG A 173 17.09 -22.06 5.73
N PRO A 174 17.64 -23.27 5.49
CA PRO A 174 16.99 -24.23 4.63
C PRO A 174 15.66 -24.66 5.24
N THR A 175 14.61 -24.73 4.41
CA THR A 175 13.30 -25.23 4.80
C THR A 175 12.89 -26.39 3.90
N ARG A 176 12.27 -27.42 4.49
CA ARG A 176 11.65 -28.52 3.73
C ARG A 176 10.24 -28.18 3.25
N ARG A 177 9.64 -27.11 3.77
CA ARG A 177 8.29 -26.68 3.37
C ARG A 177 8.39 -25.95 2.04
N VAL A 178 7.49 -26.29 1.11
CA VAL A 178 7.31 -25.50 -0.11
C VAL A 178 6.70 -24.16 0.29
N MET A 179 7.44 -23.08 0.03
CA MET A 179 7.03 -21.70 0.30
C MET A 179 7.02 -20.92 -1.02
N ALA A 180 6.27 -19.82 -1.06
CA ALA A 180 6.39 -18.91 -2.19
C ALA A 180 7.81 -18.34 -2.23
N ALA A 181 8.38 -18.20 -3.44
CA ALA A 181 9.79 -17.84 -3.65
C ALA A 181 10.21 -16.49 -3.06
N HIS A 182 9.25 -15.62 -2.72
CA HIS A 182 9.53 -14.32 -2.10
C HIS A 182 9.70 -14.37 -0.58
N TRP A 183 9.42 -15.49 0.07
CA TRP A 183 9.66 -15.65 1.50
C TRP A 183 11.07 -16.12 1.76
N LEU A 184 11.74 -15.47 2.70
CA LEU A 184 13.09 -15.74 3.15
C LEU A 184 13.03 -16.35 4.56
N PRO A 185 13.16 -17.68 4.74
CA PRO A 185 13.23 -18.28 6.06
C PRO A 185 14.49 -17.84 6.80
N THR A 186 14.34 -17.24 7.97
CA THR A 186 15.49 -16.75 8.75
C THR A 186 15.67 -17.55 10.03
N SER A 187 16.84 -17.43 10.67
CA SER A 187 17.07 -17.90 12.03
C SER A 187 16.65 -16.93 13.13
N PHE A 188 16.07 -15.77 12.79
CA PHE A 188 15.49 -14.86 13.78
C PHE A 188 14.30 -15.51 14.48
N THR A 189 14.23 -15.43 15.81
CA THR A 189 13.13 -16.00 16.62
C THR A 189 12.25 -14.94 17.28
N ALA A 190 12.74 -13.70 17.37
CA ALA A 190 12.02 -12.57 17.93
C ALA A 190 12.51 -11.26 17.32
N LEU A 191 11.65 -10.24 17.35
CA LEU A 191 12.01 -8.87 17.05
C LEU A 191 11.66 -7.98 18.25
N PRO A 192 12.47 -6.95 18.51
CA PRO A 192 12.17 -5.93 19.53
C PRO A 192 11.09 -4.92 19.09
N ASP A 193 10.60 -4.98 17.85
CA ASP A 193 9.55 -4.11 17.29
C ASP A 193 8.60 -4.87 16.38
N ALA A 194 7.66 -4.17 15.73
CA ALA A 194 6.68 -4.76 14.82
C ALA A 194 7.23 -5.10 13.42
N GLY A 195 8.56 -5.05 13.22
CA GLY A 195 9.25 -5.44 12.00
C GLY A 195 9.44 -4.30 11.00
N GLY A 196 9.68 -4.67 9.75
CA GLY A 196 9.92 -3.74 8.64
C GLY A 196 11.39 -3.33 8.47
N ALA A 197 12.29 -3.83 9.33
CA ALA A 197 13.72 -3.57 9.22
C ALA A 197 14.32 -4.26 7.98
N PRO A 198 15.20 -3.56 7.22
CA PRO A 198 15.90 -4.16 6.09
C PRO A 198 16.85 -5.28 6.55
N ILE A 199 16.94 -6.31 5.72
CA ILE A 199 17.85 -7.45 5.85
C ILE A 199 18.94 -7.31 4.79
N PHE A 200 20.19 -7.39 5.22
CA PHE A 200 21.38 -7.31 4.38
C PHE A 200 22.15 -8.63 4.39
N ASP A 201 22.87 -8.92 3.30
CA ASP A 201 23.87 -9.98 3.26
C ASP A 201 25.19 -9.56 3.91
N GLN A 202 26.18 -10.46 3.86
CA GLN A 202 27.54 -10.24 4.36
C GLN A 202 28.31 -9.11 3.66
N TYR A 203 27.88 -8.69 2.46
CA TYR A 203 28.46 -7.59 1.69
C TYR A 203 27.66 -6.29 1.84
N ARG A 204 26.67 -6.27 2.75
CA ARG A 204 25.77 -5.14 2.99
C ARG A 204 24.86 -4.82 1.80
N TYR A 205 24.58 -5.78 0.91
CA TYR A 205 23.51 -5.64 -0.05
C TYR A 205 22.16 -5.97 0.59
N LEU A 206 21.16 -5.14 0.33
CA LEU A 206 19.77 -5.34 0.71
C LEU A 206 19.20 -6.57 0.01
N VAL A 207 18.82 -7.54 0.82
CA VAL A 207 18.23 -8.82 0.42
C VAL A 207 16.72 -8.82 0.60
N GLY A 208 16.21 -8.09 1.59
CA GLY A 208 14.79 -8.08 1.89
C GLY A 208 14.44 -7.25 3.12
N MET A 209 13.29 -7.55 3.70
CA MET A 209 12.73 -6.89 4.88
C MET A 209 12.22 -7.92 5.87
N ILE A 210 12.51 -7.79 7.16
CA ILE A 210 11.97 -8.71 8.15
C ILE A 210 10.47 -8.45 8.36
N THR A 211 9.71 -9.53 8.57
CA THR A 211 8.28 -9.47 8.87
C THR A 211 7.99 -10.15 10.20
N CYS A 212 6.92 -9.73 10.87
CA CYS A 212 6.37 -10.43 12.03
C CYS A 212 5.34 -11.49 11.63
N ASN A 213 5.08 -11.65 10.32
CA ASN A 213 4.21 -12.69 9.80
C ASN A 213 4.84 -14.06 10.03
N THR A 214 4.46 -14.67 11.14
CA THR A 214 4.87 -16.01 11.51
C THR A 214 3.81 -17.00 11.06
N SER A 215 4.25 -18.10 10.44
CA SER A 215 3.41 -19.29 10.41
C SER A 215 3.21 -19.73 11.87
N HIS A 216 1.96 -20.01 12.28
CA HIS A 216 1.64 -20.58 13.60
C HIS A 216 2.50 -21.80 13.98
N ASN A 217 3.06 -22.49 12.98
CA ASN A 217 3.87 -23.69 13.14
C ASN A 217 5.39 -23.43 13.04
N SER A 218 5.84 -22.19 13.23
CA SER A 218 7.27 -21.81 13.21
C SER A 218 7.56 -20.81 14.33
N THR A 219 8.57 -21.10 15.15
CA THR A 219 9.13 -20.15 16.13
C THR A 219 10.06 -19.12 15.49
N HIS A 220 10.25 -19.20 14.18
CA HIS A 220 11.18 -18.34 13.44
C HIS A 220 10.42 -17.39 12.53
N LEU A 221 11.01 -16.21 12.36
CA LEU A 221 10.51 -15.12 11.54
C LEU A 221 10.93 -15.29 10.09
N PHE A 222 10.18 -14.64 9.20
CA PHE A 222 10.42 -14.66 7.77
C PHE A 222 10.75 -13.26 7.28
N GLY A 223 11.73 -13.18 6.38
CA GLY A 223 11.94 -12.01 5.56
C GLY A 223 11.07 -12.05 4.31
N LEU A 224 10.72 -10.88 3.79
CA LEU A 224 10.19 -10.69 2.45
C LEU A 224 11.32 -10.26 1.53
N HIS A 225 11.57 -11.01 0.46
CA HIS A 225 12.65 -10.76 -0.48
C HIS A 225 12.48 -9.41 -1.21
N ILE A 226 13.59 -8.72 -1.47
CA ILE A 226 13.61 -7.38 -2.10
C ILE A 226 12.93 -7.37 -3.47
N ALA A 227 13.05 -8.45 -4.24
CA ALA A 227 12.36 -8.57 -5.54
C ALA A 227 10.84 -8.42 -5.43
N ALA A 228 10.21 -8.97 -4.38
CA ALA A 228 8.77 -8.86 -4.18
C ALA A 228 8.34 -7.47 -3.70
N ILE A 229 9.21 -6.80 -2.94
CA ILE A 229 9.00 -5.40 -2.52
C ILE A 229 9.06 -4.48 -3.74
N ARG A 230 10.05 -4.66 -4.63
CA ARG A 230 10.15 -3.89 -5.88
C ARG A 230 8.95 -4.09 -6.78
N GLN A 231 8.51 -5.34 -7.00
CA GLN A 231 7.29 -5.62 -7.78
C GLN A 231 6.06 -4.92 -7.19
N ALA A 232 5.94 -4.88 -5.86
CA ALA A 232 4.85 -4.18 -5.18
C ALA A 232 4.93 -2.65 -5.35
N VAL A 233 6.13 -2.09 -5.34
CA VAL A 233 6.37 -0.66 -5.64
C VAL A 233 6.05 -0.35 -7.10
N ASP A 234 6.50 -1.17 -8.05
CA ASP A 234 6.21 -1.02 -9.48
C ASP A 234 4.70 -1.06 -9.73
N GLN A 235 4.00 -2.00 -9.11
CA GLN A 235 2.54 -2.09 -9.16
C GLN A 235 1.90 -0.81 -8.63
N TYR A 236 2.34 -0.30 -7.47
CA TYR A 236 1.83 0.95 -6.93
C TYR A 236 2.09 2.14 -7.88
N GLN A 237 3.27 2.22 -8.50
CA GLN A 237 3.57 3.30 -9.44
C GLN A 237 2.69 3.26 -10.70
N GLN A 238 2.35 2.05 -11.18
CA GLN A 238 1.39 1.89 -12.27
C GLN A 238 -0.02 2.32 -11.84
N GLU A 239 -0.47 1.89 -10.65
CA GLU A 239 -1.76 2.27 -10.08
C GLU A 239 -1.85 3.81 -9.93
N ARG A 240 -0.82 4.45 -9.37
CA ARG A 240 -0.80 5.90 -9.09
C ARG A 240 -1.12 6.78 -10.30
N ARG A 241 -0.85 6.32 -11.52
CA ARG A 241 -1.20 7.04 -12.76
C ARG A 241 -2.72 7.27 -12.91
N SER A 242 -3.56 6.56 -12.16
CA SER A 242 -5.02 6.59 -12.29
C SER A 242 -5.80 7.08 -11.05
N ASN A 243 -5.22 7.97 -10.23
CA ASN A 243 -5.90 8.64 -9.09
C ASN A 243 -6.58 7.70 -8.07
N TYR A 244 -6.02 6.53 -7.78
CA TYR A 244 -6.57 5.65 -6.75
C TYR A 244 -6.42 6.23 -5.33
N ALA A 245 -7.43 6.03 -4.48
CA ALA A 245 -7.35 6.34 -3.06
C ALA A 245 -7.04 5.08 -2.23
N TYR A 246 -6.16 5.20 -1.24
CA TYR A 246 -5.81 4.06 -0.38
C TYR A 246 -7.00 3.59 0.49
N CYS A 247 -7.34 2.30 0.37
CA CYS A 247 -8.32 1.65 1.23
C CYS A 247 -7.64 1.05 2.48
N PRO A 248 -7.93 1.55 3.70
CA PRO A 248 -7.28 1.07 4.92
C PRO A 248 -7.71 -0.35 5.31
N THR A 249 -8.83 -0.84 4.77
CA THR A 249 -9.37 -2.18 5.12
C THR A 249 -8.58 -3.29 4.44
N CYS A 250 -8.37 -3.21 3.13
CA CYS A 250 -7.64 -4.24 2.36
C CYS A 250 -6.23 -3.82 1.97
N GLY A 251 -5.87 -2.55 2.13
CA GLY A 251 -4.59 -2.01 1.70
C GLY A 251 -4.52 -1.64 0.21
N ALA A 252 -5.60 -1.79 -0.55
CA ALA A 252 -5.58 -1.55 -1.98
C ALA A 252 -5.87 -0.12 -2.40
N GLY A 253 -5.34 0.29 -3.55
CA GLY A 253 -5.80 1.49 -4.23
C GLY A 253 -7.22 1.25 -4.71
N SER A 254 -8.14 2.13 -4.34
CA SER A 254 -9.54 2.12 -4.74
C SER A 254 -9.78 3.25 -5.73
N TRP A 255 -10.20 2.90 -6.94
CA TRP A 255 -10.59 3.84 -7.96
C TRP A 255 -11.90 4.53 -7.58
N ALA A 256 -12.81 3.82 -6.92
CA ALA A 256 -14.01 4.41 -6.37
C ALA A 256 -13.66 5.58 -5.42
N GLY A 257 -12.61 5.45 -4.62
CA GLY A 257 -12.16 6.52 -3.74
C GLY A 257 -11.55 7.74 -4.42
N ALA A 258 -11.29 7.69 -5.73
CA ALA A 258 -10.94 8.88 -6.51
C ALA A 258 -12.09 9.90 -6.59
N PHE A 259 -13.32 9.44 -6.36
CA PHE A 259 -14.52 10.26 -6.44
C PHE A 259 -15.14 10.43 -5.06
N ALA A 260 -15.45 11.68 -4.69
CA ALA A 260 -15.99 12.03 -3.37
C ALA A 260 -17.30 11.30 -3.03
N ASP A 261 -18.08 10.93 -4.05
CA ASP A 261 -19.42 10.37 -3.88
C ASP A 261 -19.46 8.84 -3.75
N PHE A 262 -18.33 8.15 -3.86
CA PHE A 262 -18.27 6.71 -3.68
C PHE A 262 -17.71 6.34 -2.32
N PHE A 263 -18.48 5.55 -1.58
CA PHE A 263 -18.24 5.33 -0.16
C PHE A 263 -17.46 4.05 0.16
N TYR A 264 -17.34 3.15 -0.81
CA TYR A 264 -16.86 1.79 -0.58
C TYR A 264 -15.76 1.42 -1.56
N CYS A 265 -14.78 0.66 -1.08
CA CYS A 265 -13.73 0.11 -1.90
C CYS A 265 -14.27 -1.01 -2.78
N GLU A 266 -14.08 -0.92 -4.09
CA GLU A 266 -14.50 -1.91 -5.08
C GLU A 266 -13.77 -3.25 -4.95
N HIS A 267 -12.61 -3.28 -4.27
CA HIS A 267 -11.86 -4.52 -4.05
C HIS A 267 -12.37 -5.31 -2.84
N CYS A 268 -12.76 -4.62 -1.75
CA CYS A 268 -13.09 -5.32 -0.51
C CYS A 268 -14.43 -4.93 0.15
N GLY A 269 -15.17 -3.99 -0.43
CA GLY A 269 -16.40 -3.43 0.15
C GLY A 269 -16.18 -2.65 1.45
N GLY A 270 -14.92 -2.35 1.83
CA GLY A 270 -14.59 -1.58 3.02
C GLY A 270 -14.98 -0.11 2.84
N VAL A 271 -15.40 0.54 3.91
CA VAL A 271 -15.73 1.97 3.88
C VAL A 271 -14.47 2.78 3.66
N LEU A 272 -14.48 3.65 2.65
CA LEU A 272 -13.35 4.50 2.33
C LEU A 272 -13.22 5.65 3.34
N PRO A 273 -12.00 6.19 3.55
CA PRO A 273 -11.73 7.11 4.64
C PRO A 273 -12.57 8.39 4.61
N HIS A 274 -12.73 9.01 3.45
CA HIS A 274 -13.59 10.19 3.30
C HIS A 274 -15.05 9.89 3.65
N ALA A 275 -15.50 8.65 3.41
CA ALA A 275 -16.87 8.19 3.63
C ALA A 275 -17.20 7.81 5.09
N GLN A 276 -16.22 7.77 5.99
CA GLN A 276 -16.43 7.32 7.37
C GLN A 276 -17.38 8.26 8.13
N HIS A 277 -17.33 9.56 7.85
CA HIS A 277 -18.13 10.58 8.52
C HIS A 277 -19.45 10.92 7.81
N HIS A 278 -19.81 10.20 6.75
CA HIS A 278 -21.08 10.40 6.05
C HIS A 278 -22.15 9.44 6.63
N PRO A 279 -23.08 9.92 7.49
CA PRO A 279 -24.12 9.08 8.09
C PRO A 279 -25.14 8.59 7.06
N HIS A 280 -25.31 9.34 5.97
CA HIS A 280 -26.24 9.01 4.89
C HIS A 280 -25.47 8.72 3.61
N ARG A 281 -25.40 7.45 3.25
CA ARG A 281 -24.73 6.96 2.03
C ARG A 281 -25.80 6.60 1.01
N TYR A 282 -26.22 7.59 0.24
CA TYR A 282 -27.27 7.37 -0.76
C TYR A 282 -26.72 6.62 -1.97
N PRO A 283 -27.41 5.57 -2.44
CA PRO A 283 -26.95 4.79 -3.59
C PRO A 283 -27.00 5.63 -4.89
N ARG A 284 -25.84 5.96 -5.48
CA ARG A 284 -25.77 6.60 -6.80
C ARG A 284 -25.78 5.58 -7.95
N PRO A 285 -26.68 5.65 -8.94
CA PRO A 285 -26.69 4.74 -10.09
C PRO A 285 -25.41 4.81 -10.93
N GLU A 286 -24.79 5.99 -11.01
CA GLU A 286 -23.55 6.20 -11.77
C GLU A 286 -22.38 5.38 -11.20
N ALA A 287 -22.47 4.95 -9.93
CA ALA A 287 -21.46 4.12 -9.27
C ALA A 287 -21.47 2.67 -9.75
N GLU A 288 -22.54 2.20 -10.40
CA GLU A 288 -22.74 0.78 -10.72
C GLU A 288 -21.65 0.23 -11.64
N GLY A 289 -21.13 1.05 -12.57
CA GLY A 289 -20.06 0.64 -13.47
C GLY A 289 -18.69 0.45 -12.81
N LEU A 290 -18.50 0.94 -11.58
CA LEU A 290 -17.23 0.84 -10.85
C LEU A 290 -17.12 -0.44 -10.03
N TYR A 291 -18.27 -0.99 -9.62
CA TYR A 291 -18.34 -2.19 -8.82
C TYR A 291 -18.52 -3.39 -9.74
N GLN A 292 -17.92 -4.52 -9.40
CA GLN A 292 -18.16 -5.75 -10.15
C GLN A 292 -19.65 -6.04 -10.14
N LEU A 293 -20.28 -6.29 -11.29
CA LEU A 293 -21.70 -6.62 -11.31
C LEU A 293 -21.89 -8.00 -10.66
N GLY A 294 -22.64 -8.03 -9.56
CA GLY A 294 -23.08 -9.25 -8.92
C GLY A 294 -24.21 -9.91 -9.72
N ASN A 295 -24.31 -11.23 -9.67
CA ASN A 295 -25.40 -11.96 -10.34
C ASN A 295 -26.78 -11.72 -9.71
N ARG A 296 -26.86 -11.02 -8.57
CA ARG A 296 -28.09 -10.73 -7.84
C ARG A 296 -28.07 -9.32 -7.28
N PRO A 297 -29.20 -8.59 -7.32
CA PRO A 297 -29.31 -7.30 -6.66
C PRO A 297 -29.25 -7.48 -5.14
N CYS A 298 -28.63 -6.52 -4.46
CA CYS A 298 -28.60 -6.48 -3.01
C CYS A 298 -30.03 -6.33 -2.46
N PRO A 299 -30.46 -7.15 -1.48
CA PRO A 299 -31.81 -7.05 -0.93
C PRO A 299 -32.08 -5.74 -0.18
N HIS A 300 -31.03 -5.03 0.26
CA HIS A 300 -31.15 -3.79 1.05
C HIS A 300 -31.23 -2.53 0.19
N CYS A 301 -30.47 -2.46 -0.90
CA CYS A 301 -30.40 -1.25 -1.74
C CYS A 301 -30.70 -1.50 -3.22
N GLN A 302 -31.03 -2.74 -3.59
CA GLN A 302 -31.31 -3.19 -4.96
C GLN A 302 -30.15 -3.02 -5.96
N ALA A 303 -28.95 -2.64 -5.48
CA ALA A 303 -27.78 -2.51 -6.32
C ALA A 303 -27.33 -3.88 -6.86
N VAL A 304 -27.06 -3.95 -8.16
CA VAL A 304 -26.37 -5.08 -8.81
C VAL A 304 -24.86 -5.02 -8.55
N ALA A 305 -24.41 -4.19 -7.61
CA ALA A 305 -23.01 -4.15 -7.19
C ALA A 305 -22.60 -5.47 -6.53
N GLY A 306 -21.33 -5.82 -6.67
CA GLY A 306 -20.76 -7.08 -6.24
C GLY A 306 -20.92 -7.29 -4.74
N ILE A 307 -20.95 -8.55 -4.32
CA ILE A 307 -20.95 -8.93 -2.92
C ILE A 307 -19.53 -9.36 -2.56
N HIS A 308 -18.91 -8.65 -1.62
CA HIS A 308 -17.59 -9.02 -1.10
C HIS A 308 -17.67 -9.28 0.40
N ARG A 309 -17.22 -10.47 0.83
CA ARG A 309 -17.31 -10.94 2.23
C ARG A 309 -18.72 -10.75 2.82
N ASN A 310 -19.73 -11.22 2.08
CA ASN A 310 -21.13 -11.11 2.47
C ASN A 310 -21.59 -9.66 2.69
N ARG A 311 -20.94 -8.65 2.10
CA ARG A 311 -21.40 -7.26 2.13
C ARG A 311 -21.66 -6.74 0.73
N CYS A 312 -22.76 -6.01 0.57
CA CYS A 312 -22.98 -5.24 -0.65
C CYS A 312 -21.86 -4.20 -0.80
N GLN A 313 -21.16 -4.20 -1.93
CA GLN A 313 -20.17 -3.15 -2.22
C GLN A 313 -20.79 -1.76 -2.36
N ARG A 314 -22.11 -1.62 -2.55
CA ARG A 314 -22.78 -0.30 -2.68
C ARG A 314 -23.44 0.23 -1.42
N CYS A 315 -24.04 -0.61 -0.57
CA CYS A 315 -24.65 -0.13 0.69
C CYS A 315 -23.93 -0.60 1.95
N GLY A 316 -22.91 -1.46 1.83
CA GLY A 316 -22.14 -1.99 2.96
C GLY A 316 -22.91 -2.98 3.85
N GLN A 317 -24.20 -3.20 3.58
CA GLN A 317 -25.06 -4.10 4.36
C GLN A 317 -24.67 -5.55 4.19
N LEU A 318 -24.79 -6.32 5.27
CA LEU A 318 -24.57 -7.75 5.25
C LEU A 318 -25.69 -8.46 4.48
N ILE A 319 -25.29 -9.34 3.57
CA ILE A 319 -26.14 -10.18 2.75
C ILE A 319 -25.75 -11.62 3.06
N ASP A 320 -26.72 -12.46 3.39
CA ASP A 320 -26.52 -13.90 3.52
C ASP A 320 -25.91 -14.47 2.21
N PRO A 321 -25.03 -15.49 2.24
CA PRO A 321 -24.58 -16.17 1.02
C PRO A 321 -25.72 -16.65 0.10
N LYS A 322 -26.94 -16.84 0.61
CA LYS A 322 -28.15 -17.13 -0.20
C LYS A 322 -28.74 -15.91 -0.92
N GLY A 323 -28.26 -14.70 -0.63
CA GLY A 323 -28.79 -13.44 -1.17
C GLY A 323 -29.91 -12.81 -0.34
N GLU A 324 -30.16 -13.32 0.87
CA GLU A 324 -31.21 -12.83 1.76
C GLU A 324 -30.66 -11.78 2.74
N PRO A 325 -31.48 -10.81 3.20
CA PRO A 325 -31.04 -9.85 4.21
C PRO A 325 -30.76 -10.59 5.52
N MET A 326 -29.52 -10.50 6.02
CA MET A 326 -29.20 -11.01 7.36
C MET A 326 -29.96 -10.20 8.39
N ARG A 327 -30.84 -10.86 9.16
CA ARG A 327 -31.50 -10.22 10.29
C ARG A 327 -30.44 -9.92 11.37
N PRO A 328 -30.44 -8.71 11.94
CA PRO A 328 -29.57 -8.41 13.07
C PRO A 328 -29.89 -9.41 14.20
N ARG A 329 -28.85 -10.03 14.76
CA ARG A 329 -28.96 -10.81 15.99
C ARG A 329 -29.03 -9.88 17.18
#